data_AF-A0A8J3ASF0-F1
#
_entry.id   AF-A0A8J3ASF0-F1
#
_cell.length_a   1.000
_cell.length_b   1.000
_cell.length_c   1.000
_cell.angle_alpha   90.00
_cell.angle_beta   90.00
_cell.angle_gamma   90.00
#
_symmetry.space_group_name_H-M   'P 1'
#
loop_
_entity.id
_entity.type
_entity.pdbx_description
1 polymer ?
#
loop_
_entity_poly.entity_id
_entity_poly.type
_entity_poly.pdbx_seq_one_letter_code
_entity_poly.pdbx_strand_id
1 'polypeptide(L)' 'MASSFTRDELFDLEYAVKNLIDDKKDYCPNEEGTAEAVARLEDLQAKIQGMLRESAPQT' A
#
# COMPACT_ATOMS: atom_id res chain seq x y z
N MET A 1 -2.97 21.29 10.73
CA MET A 1 -3.96 20.37 10.15
C MET A 1 -3.17 19.31 9.42
N ALA A 2 -3.33 18.02 9.74
CA ALA A 2 -2.78 16.99 8.87
C ALA A 2 -3.56 17.09 7.54
N SER A 3 -2.89 17.36 6.43
CA SER A 3 -3.53 17.22 5.12
C SER A 3 -3.90 15.75 4.96
N SER A 4 -5.19 15.45 4.95
CA SER A 4 -5.68 14.13 4.57
C SER A 4 -5.47 13.94 3.08
N PHE A 5 -5.05 12.74 2.67
CA PHE A 5 -5.02 12.35 1.26
C PHE A 5 -6.42 12.42 0.66
N THR A 6 -6.50 12.87 -0.59
CA THR A 6 -7.68 12.70 -1.44
C THR A 6 -7.86 11.22 -1.83
N ARG A 7 -9.06 10.88 -2.32
CA ARG A 7 -9.36 9.51 -2.76
C ARG A 7 -8.47 9.06 -3.93
N ASP A 8 -8.20 9.96 -4.88
CA ASP A 8 -7.35 9.66 -6.04
C ASP A 8 -5.89 9.44 -5.62
N GLU A 9 -5.36 10.28 -4.72
CA GLU A 9 -4.03 10.08 -4.14
C GLU A 9 -3.92 8.74 -3.39
N LEU A 10 -4.99 8.30 -2.71
CA LEU A 10 -5.02 6.99 -2.06
C LEU A 10 -5.02 5.85 -3.07
N PHE A 11 -5.68 5.99 -4.23
CA PHE A 11 -5.62 4.98 -5.30
C PHE A 11 -4.23 4.90 -5.93
N ASP A 12 -3.61 6.05 -6.23
CA ASP A 12 -2.26 6.11 -6.78
C ASP A 12 -1.25 5.48 -5.81
N LEU A 13 -1.40 5.75 -4.51
CA LEU A 13 -0.55 5.18 -3.48
C LEU A 13 -0.77 3.66 -3.31
N GLU A 14 -2.02 3.20 -3.34
CA GLU A 14 -2.35 1.76 -3.27
C GLU A 14 -1.71 1.01 -4.45
N TYR A 15 -1.84 1.56 -5.65
CA TYR A 15 -1.25 1.00 -6.86
C TYR A 15 0.28 0.96 -6.80
N ALA A 16 0.92 2.05 -6.36
CA ALA A 16 2.37 2.11 -6.21
C ALA A 16 2.90 1.10 -5.17
N VAL A 17 2.23 0.96 -4.04
CA VAL A 17 2.60 -0.01 -2.99
C VAL A 17 2.43 -1.43 -3.50
N LYS A 18 1.33 -1.74 -4.19
CA LYS A 18 1.11 -3.05 -4.79
C LYS A 18 2.22 -3.43 -5.77
N ASN A 19 2.57 -2.53 -6.69
CA ASN A 19 3.65 -2.79 -7.66
C ASN A 19 4.99 -3.02 -6.96
N LEU A 20 5.30 -2.26 -5.90
CA LEU A 20 6.53 -2.47 -5.14
C LEU A 20 6.56 -3.81 -4.40
N ILE A 21 5.42 -4.30 -3.90
CA ILE A 21 5.31 -5.64 -3.31
C ILE A 21 5.61 -6.70 -4.38
N ASP A 22 4.96 -6.59 -5.53
CA ASP A 22 5.11 -7.53 -6.65
C ASP A 22 6.58 -7.54 -7.11
N ASP A 23 7.20 -6.37 -7.34
CA ASP A 23 8.61 -6.25 -7.72
C ASP A 23 9.55 -6.88 -6.69
N LYS A 24 9.30 -6.71 -5.38
CA LYS A 24 10.14 -7.31 -4.34
C LYS A 24 10.03 -8.83 -4.30
N LYS A 25 8.82 -9.37 -4.52
CA LYS A 25 8.59 -10.81 -4.58
C LYS A 25 9.24 -11.43 -5.81
N ASP A 26 9.21 -10.73 -6.94
CA ASP A 26 9.72 -11.23 -8.22
C ASP A 26 11.25 -11.10 -8.35
N TYR A 27 11.83 -9.96 -7.94
CA TYR A 27 13.24 -9.65 -8.20
C TYR A 27 14.17 -9.85 -7.00
N CYS A 28 13.65 -9.81 -5.76
CA CYS A 28 14.46 -9.90 -4.55
C CYS A 28 14.12 -11.08 -3.61
N PRO A 29 13.58 -12.24 -4.06
CA PRO A 29 12.98 -13.24 -3.16
C PRO A 29 13.94 -13.86 -2.14
N ASN A 30 15.24 -13.87 -2.44
CA ASN A 30 16.27 -14.46 -1.59
C ASN A 30 17.16 -13.41 -0.89
N GLU A 31 16.89 -12.13 -1.08
CA GLU A 31 17.62 -11.08 -0.37
C GLU A 31 17.21 -11.07 1.11
N GLU A 32 18.21 -10.94 1.99
CA GLU A 32 17.98 -10.85 3.43
C GLU A 32 17.07 -9.64 3.72
N GLY A 33 16.00 -9.87 4.48
CA GLY A 33 15.03 -8.83 4.83
C GLY A 33 13.93 -8.58 3.79
N THR A 34 13.92 -9.24 2.62
CA THR A 34 12.82 -9.10 1.66
C THR A 34 11.48 -9.51 2.25
N ALA A 35 11.42 -10.63 2.96
CA ALA A 35 10.17 -11.09 3.58
C ALA A 35 9.62 -10.08 4.61
N GLU A 36 10.48 -9.49 5.44
CA GLU A 36 10.08 -8.45 6.39
C GLU A 36 9.64 -7.17 5.66
N ALA A 37 10.36 -6.76 4.62
CA ALA A 37 10.00 -5.59 3.81
C ALA A 37 8.64 -5.77 3.12
N VAL A 38 8.38 -6.95 2.54
CA VAL A 38 7.09 -7.32 1.95
C VAL A 38 5.98 -7.26 3.00
N ALA A 39 6.17 -7.86 4.17
CA ALA A 39 5.16 -7.84 5.23
C ALA A 39 4.80 -6.40 5.66
N ARG A 40 5.80 -5.52 5.81
CA ARG A 40 5.54 -4.10 6.13
C ARG A 40 4.80 -3.36 5.03
N LEU A 41 5.05 -3.70 3.76
CA LEU A 41 4.35 -3.11 2.61
C LEU A 41 2.91 -3.63 2.51
N GLU A 42 2.66 -4.91 2.79
CA GLU A 42 1.31 -5.48 2.85
C GLU A 42 0.48 -4.84 3.98
N ASP A 43 1.08 -4.61 5.16
CA ASP A 43 0.46 -3.86 6.24
C ASP A 43 0.14 -2.41 5.84
N LEU A 44 1.02 -1.76 5.07
CA LEU A 44 0.78 -0.42 4.53
C LEU A 44 -0.37 -0.42 3.52
N GLN A 45 -0.40 -1.40 2.60
CA GLN A 45 -1.47 -1.56 1.62
C GLN A 45 -2.83 -1.74 2.33
N ALA A 46 -2.89 -2.57 3.37
CA ALA A 46 -4.11 -2.78 4.15
C ALA A 46 -4.63 -1.48 4.82
N LYS A 47 -3.72 -0.62 5.30
CA LYS A 47 -4.07 0.69 5.86
C LYS A 47 -4.64 1.62 4.78
N ILE A 48 -3.99 1.71 3.62
CA ILE A 48 -4.46 2.53 2.49
C ILE A 48 -5.85 2.07 2.03
N GLN A 49 -6.06 0.77 1.90
CA GLN A 49 -7.37 0.20 1.57
C GLN A 49 -8.42 0.50 2.64
N GLY A 50 -8.05 0.57 3.92
CA GLY A 50 -8.91 1.07 5.00
C GLY A 50 -9.35 2.51 4.75
N MET A 51 -8.41 3.41 4.46
CA MET A 51 -8.70 4.81 4.17
C MET A 51 -9.55 4.98 2.88
N LEU A 52 -9.34 4.13 1.87
CA LEU A 52 -10.18 4.10 0.67
C LEU A 52 -11.63 3.66 0.96
N ARG A 53 -11.85 2.75 1.91
CA ARG A 53 -13.20 2.38 2.35
C ARG A 53 -13.88 3.51 3.11
N GLU A 54 -13.13 4.18 3.99
CA GLU A 54 -13.63 5.31 4.79
C GLU A 54 -13.93 6.56 3.95
N SER A 55 -13.20 6.76 2.83
CA SER A 55 -13.44 7.85 1.90
C SER A 55 -14.57 7.59 0.88
N ALA A 56 -15.19 6.41 0.89
CA ALA A 56 -16.34 6.14 0.05
C ALA A 56 -17.59 6.84 0.61
N PRO A 57 -18.44 7.46 -0.22
CA PRO A 57 -19.69 8.05 0.26
C PRO A 57 -20.57 6.96 0.89
N GLN A 58 -21.02 7.19 2.12
CA GLN A 58 -21.99 6.31 2.78
C GLN A 58 -23.33 6.43 2.04
N THR A 59 -23.77 5.33 1.43
CA THR A 59 -25.07 5.21 0.75
C THR A 59 -26.22 5.13 1.73
#